data_AF-A0A2E7SNP9-F1
#
_entry.id   AF-A0A2E7SNP9-F1
#
_cell.length_a   1.000
_cell.length_b   1.000
_cell.length_c   1.000
_cell.angle_alpha   90.00
_cell.angle_beta   90.00
_cell.angle_gamma   90.00
#
_symmetry.space_group_name_H-M   'P 1'
#
loop_
_entity.id
_entity.type
_entity.pdbx_description
1 polymer ?
#
loop_
_entity_poly.entity_id
_entity_poly.type
_entity_poly.pdbx_seq_one_letter_code
_entity_poly.pdbx_strand_id
1 'polypeptide(L)'
;MTKNKSSLVVGKTVLTMNEERQIINDAAIKVTNGRIAEIGKREEILKKNSDLVIHGGDNFLLIPGLINAHQHLTGDRLIRSCIPDSITDNEAIFDWAIPIHEAHTS
;
A
#
# COMPACT_ATOMS: atom_id res chain seq x y z
N MET A 1 25.37 -14.62 -11.64
CA MET A 1 25.11 -13.19 -11.41
C MET A 1 23.61 -12.96 -11.52
N THR A 2 22.93 -12.70 -10.41
CA THR A 2 21.51 -12.32 -10.43
C THR A 2 21.37 -10.95 -11.09
N LYS A 3 20.64 -10.87 -12.20
CA LYS A 3 20.41 -9.63 -12.93
C LYS A 3 19.62 -8.67 -12.02
N ASN A 4 20.10 -7.45 -11.82
CA ASN A 4 19.34 -6.43 -11.06
C ASN A 4 17.99 -6.21 -11.75
N LYS A 5 16.89 -6.35 -11.00
CA LYS A 5 15.54 -6.16 -11.51
C LYS A 5 15.12 -4.71 -11.25
N SER A 6 14.98 -3.94 -12.32
CA SER A 6 14.56 -2.54 -12.26
C SER A 6 13.28 -2.29 -13.06
N SER A 7 12.48 -1.35 -12.59
CA SER A 7 11.25 -0.88 -13.24
C SER A 7 10.98 0.57 -12.88
N LEU A 8 10.10 1.22 -13.64
CA LEU A 8 9.62 2.57 -13.37
C LEU A 8 8.15 2.52 -12.94
N VAL A 9 7.79 3.34 -11.95
CA VAL A 9 6.40 3.66 -11.62
C VAL A 9 6.19 5.14 -11.92
N VAL A 10 5.23 5.47 -12.78
CA VAL A 10 4.97 6.84 -13.21
C VAL A 10 3.57 7.27 -12.81
N GLY A 11 3.44 8.55 -12.46
CA GLY A 11 2.16 9.13 -12.07
C GLY A 11 2.12 10.62 -12.35
N LYS A 12 0.91 11.15 -12.50
CA LYS A 12 0.71 12.59 -12.68
C LYS A 12 1.09 13.37 -11.43
N THR A 13 0.92 12.76 -10.26
CA THR A 13 1.30 13.34 -8.98
C THR A 13 1.88 12.26 -8.10
N VAL A 14 2.99 12.58 -7.42
CA VAL A 14 3.61 11.76 -6.39
C VAL A 14 3.54 12.52 -5.07
N LEU A 15 2.83 11.95 -4.09
CA LEU A 15 2.85 12.42 -2.71
C LEU A 15 3.97 11.66 -2.01
N THR A 16 5.10 12.32 -1.76
CA THR A 16 6.29 11.62 -1.27
C THR A 16 6.18 11.24 0.21
N MET A 17 5.48 12.07 0.99
CA MET A 17 5.50 12.03 2.45
C MET A 17 6.93 12.08 3.04
N ASN A 18 7.90 12.61 2.30
CA ASN A 18 9.25 12.90 2.82
C ASN A 18 9.21 14.00 3.88
N GLU A 19 10.34 14.31 4.48
CA GLU A 19 10.46 15.28 5.58
C GLU A 19 9.89 16.66 5.18
N GLU A 20 10.10 17.07 3.94
CA GLU A 20 9.64 18.34 3.38
C GLU A 20 8.20 18.30 2.84
N ARG A 21 7.53 17.15 2.89
CA ARG A 21 6.16 16.93 2.37
C ARG A 21 6.00 17.34 0.91
N GLN A 22 7.02 17.06 0.10
CA GLN A 22 7.03 17.44 -1.31
C GLN A 22 5.95 16.69 -2.11
N ILE A 23 5.30 17.44 -3.00
CA ILE A 23 4.41 16.91 -4.04
C ILE A 23 5.09 17.13 -5.39
N ILE A 24 5.30 16.06 -6.15
CA ILE A 24 5.98 16.13 -7.44
C ILE A 24 4.98 15.83 -8.55
N ASN A 25 4.70 16.82 -9.37
CA ASN A 25 3.86 16.67 -10.55
C ASN A 25 4.67 16.17 -11.75
N ASP A 26 4.03 15.31 -12.54
CA ASP A 26 4.59 14.58 -13.69
C ASP A 26 5.92 13.91 -13.33
N ALA A 27 5.83 12.87 -12.51
CA ALA A 27 6.98 12.24 -11.87
C ALA A 27 7.08 10.74 -12.17
N ALA A 28 8.29 10.25 -12.00
CA ALA A 28 8.60 8.83 -12.03
C ALA A 28 9.38 8.43 -10.77
N ILE A 29 9.23 7.16 -10.40
CA ILE A 29 9.95 6.49 -9.34
C ILE A 29 10.68 5.32 -9.97
N LYS A 30 12.01 5.31 -9.89
CA LYS A 30 12.81 4.15 -10.27
C LYS A 30 12.88 3.19 -9.09
N VAL A 31 12.45 1.96 -9.30
CA VAL A 31 12.57 0.87 -8.32
C VAL A 31 13.64 -0.09 -8.80
N THR A 32 14.58 -0.45 -7.94
CA THR A 32 15.62 -1.45 -8.22
C THR A 32 15.71 -2.41 -7.05
N ASN A 33 15.57 -3.70 -7.33
CA ASN A 33 15.60 -4.78 -6.32
C ASN A 33 14.66 -4.50 -5.13
N GLY A 34 13.45 -4.03 -5.41
CA GLY A 34 12.43 -3.75 -4.40
C GLY A 34 12.66 -2.47 -3.58
N ARG A 35 13.64 -1.64 -3.91
CA ARG A 35 13.92 -0.36 -3.23
C ARG A 35 13.76 0.82 -4.18
N ILE A 36 13.33 1.96 -3.65
CA ILE A 36 13.32 3.23 -4.36
C ILE A 36 14.77 3.66 -4.58
N ALA A 37 15.16 3.83 -5.84
CA ALA A 37 16.51 4.24 -6.24
C ALA A 37 16.56 5.74 -6.62
N GLU A 38 15.49 6.27 -7.21
CA GLU A 38 15.41 7.65 -7.66
C GLU A 38 13.93 8.07 -7.72
N ILE A 39 13.63 9.32 -7.36
CA ILE A 39 12.34 9.97 -7.57
C ILE A 39 12.63 11.32 -8.22
N GLY A 40 11.85 11.69 -9.24
CA GLY A 40 12.11 12.93 -9.97
C GLY A 40 11.11 13.15 -11.10
N LYS A 41 11.39 14.15 -11.93
CA LYS A 41 10.56 14.45 -13.10
C LYS A 41 10.55 13.27 -14.06
N ARG A 42 9.36 12.97 -14.58
CA ARG A 42 9.13 11.80 -15.42
C ARG A 42 10.03 11.81 -16.65
N GLU A 43 10.13 12.95 -17.32
CA GLU A 43 10.98 13.12 -18.49
C GLU A 43 12.46 12.82 -18.19
N GLU A 44 12.99 13.35 -17.09
CA GLU A 44 14.40 13.18 -16.69
C GLU A 44 14.74 11.72 -16.38
N ILE A 45 13.84 11.01 -15.68
CA ILE A 45 14.04 9.60 -15.33
C ILE A 45 13.88 8.71 -16.57
N LEU A 46 12.90 8.97 -17.43
CA LEU A 46 12.71 8.20 -18.67
C LEU A 46 13.91 8.30 -19.60
N LYS A 47 14.50 9.49 -19.75
CA LYS A 47 15.69 9.71 -20.59
C LYS A 47 16.86 8.79 -20.19
N LYS A 48 17.02 8.50 -18.89
CA LYS A 48 18.11 7.66 -18.36
C LYS A 48 17.76 6.16 -18.33
N ASN A 49 16.50 5.77 -18.55
CA ASN A 49 15.98 4.43 -18.27
C ASN A 49 14.93 3.98 -19.33
N SER A 50 15.18 4.26 -20.61
CA SER A 50 14.22 4.06 -21.70
C SER A 50 13.88 2.60 -22.01
N ASP A 51 14.70 1.66 -21.51
CA ASP A 51 14.56 0.21 -21.68
C ASP A 51 13.80 -0.48 -20.54
N LEU A 52 13.47 0.24 -19.47
CA LEU A 52 12.80 -0.33 -18.30
C LEU A 52 11.28 -0.46 -18.50
N VAL A 53 10.70 -1.49 -17.90
CA VAL A 53 9.24 -1.65 -17.83
C VAL A 53 8.63 -0.50 -17.02
N ILE A 54 7.56 0.08 -17.57
CA ILE A 54 6.84 1.21 -16.97
C ILE A 54 5.49 0.73 -16.46
N HIS A 55 5.15 1.12 -15.23
CA HIS A 55 3.84 0.95 -14.61
C HIS A 55 3.20 2.32 -14.33
N GLY A 56 1.88 2.45 -14.54
CA GLY A 56 1.15 3.69 -14.27
C GLY A 56 1.01 4.61 -15.50
N GLY A 57 0.75 5.90 -15.28
CA GLY A 57 0.48 6.88 -16.33
C GLY A 57 -0.14 8.18 -15.82
N ASP A 58 -0.72 8.96 -16.72
CA ASP A 58 -1.23 10.32 -16.43
C ASP A 58 -2.48 10.35 -15.54
N ASN A 59 -3.14 9.21 -15.35
CA ASN A 59 -4.33 9.09 -14.50
C ASN A 59 -4.02 8.55 -13.10
N PHE A 60 -2.73 8.47 -12.74
CA PHE A 60 -2.30 7.86 -11.49
C PHE A 60 -1.76 8.88 -10.49
N LEU A 61 -2.18 8.70 -9.23
CA LEU A 61 -1.60 9.31 -8.05
C LEU A 61 -0.73 8.25 -7.36
N LEU A 62 0.53 8.56 -7.10
CA LEU A 62 1.42 7.67 -6.35
C LEU A 62 1.53 8.15 -4.91
N ILE A 63 1.35 7.22 -3.97
CA ILE A 63 1.46 7.43 -2.53
C ILE A 63 2.32 6.32 -1.92
N PRO A 64 2.90 6.50 -0.71
CA PRO A 64 3.43 5.39 0.04
C PRO A 64 2.33 4.34 0.27
N GLY A 65 2.71 3.06 0.28
CA GLY A 65 1.79 1.99 0.64
C GLY A 65 1.19 2.25 2.01
N LEU A 66 -0.13 2.06 2.14
CA LEU A 66 -0.82 2.28 3.41
C LEU A 66 -0.33 1.25 4.44
N ILE A 67 -0.03 1.73 5.65
CA ILE A 67 0.33 0.87 6.79
C ILE A 67 -0.94 0.63 7.60
N ASN A 68 -1.42 -0.61 7.61
CA ASN A 68 -2.47 -1.03 8.52
C ASN A 68 -1.85 -1.35 9.89
N ALA A 69 -1.96 -0.41 10.83
CA ALA A 69 -1.29 -0.48 12.13
C ALA A 69 -1.95 -1.46 13.11
N HIS A 70 -3.22 -1.82 12.92
CA HIS A 70 -3.95 -2.73 13.81
C HIS A 70 -5.06 -3.46 13.06
N GLN A 71 -5.04 -4.79 13.10
CA GLN A 71 -6.10 -5.61 12.53
C GLN A 71 -6.15 -6.98 13.20
N HIS A 72 -7.37 -7.44 13.47
CA HIS A 72 -7.67 -8.83 13.82
C HIS A 72 -7.98 -9.59 12.51
N LEU A 73 -7.22 -10.66 12.25
CA LEU A 73 -7.30 -11.42 10.98
C LEU A 73 -7.99 -12.77 11.14
N THR A 74 -8.01 -13.33 12.34
CA THR A 74 -8.70 -14.58 12.68
C THR A 74 -10.17 -14.26 12.89
N GLY A 75 -11.12 -15.08 12.41
CA GLY A 75 -12.56 -14.95 12.75
C GLY A 75 -13.30 -13.73 12.18
N ASP A 76 -12.92 -12.51 12.57
CA ASP A 76 -13.61 -11.22 12.31
C ASP A 76 -13.97 -10.98 10.84
N ARG A 77 -13.14 -11.46 9.91
CA ARG A 77 -13.39 -11.28 8.48
C ARG A 77 -14.52 -12.16 7.96
N LEU A 78 -14.81 -13.29 8.62
CA LEU A 78 -15.87 -14.24 8.25
C LEU A 78 -17.25 -13.76 8.70
N ILE A 79 -17.31 -12.96 9.77
CA ILE A 79 -18.55 -12.47 10.39
C ILE A 79 -18.72 -10.96 10.26
N ARG A 80 -18.14 -10.40 9.20
CA ARG A 80 -18.23 -8.96 8.92
C ARG A 80 -19.71 -8.54 8.91
N SER A 81 -20.03 -7.52 9.70
CA SER A 81 -21.37 -6.96 9.84
C SER A 81 -22.41 -7.89 10.50
N CYS A 82 -21.97 -8.91 11.24
CA CYS A 82 -22.85 -9.76 12.03
C CYS A 82 -23.03 -9.29 13.48
N ILE A 83 -22.01 -8.65 14.07
CA ILE A 83 -22.09 -8.12 15.44
C ILE A 83 -22.99 -6.87 15.41
N PRO A 84 -24.07 -6.80 16.22
CA PRO A 84 -24.95 -5.63 16.27
C PRO A 84 -24.23 -4.37 16.77
N ASP A 85 -24.55 -3.21 16.20
CA ASP A 85 -23.96 -1.93 16.64
C ASP A 85 -24.56 -1.39 17.96
N SER A 86 -25.66 -1.98 18.43
CA SER A 86 -26.44 -1.50 19.57
C SER A 86 -26.09 -2.19 20.91
N ILE A 87 -25.06 -3.02 20.95
CA ILE A 87 -24.60 -3.73 22.17
C ILE A 87 -23.36 -3.08 22.76
N THR A 88 -23.00 -3.46 23.99
CA THR A 88 -21.78 -2.96 24.65
C THR A 88 -20.51 -3.56 24.04
N ASP A 89 -19.37 -2.93 24.31
CA ASP A 89 -18.05 -3.44 23.95
C ASP A 89 -17.76 -4.81 24.57
N ASN A 90 -18.11 -5.00 25.85
CA ASN A 90 -17.98 -6.30 26.51
C ASN A 90 -18.82 -7.39 25.84
N GLU A 91 -20.08 -7.13 25.53
CA GLU A 91 -20.93 -8.10 24.82
C GLU A 91 -20.37 -8.40 23.41
N ALA A 92 -19.96 -7.38 22.66
CA ALA A 92 -19.35 -7.56 21.34
C ALA A 92 -18.06 -8.40 21.39
N ILE A 93 -17.24 -8.24 22.43
CA ILE A 93 -15.98 -8.98 22.57
C ILE A 93 -16.22 -10.40 23.07
N PHE A 94 -16.91 -10.56 24.21
CA PHE A 94 -16.99 -11.83 24.92
C PHE A 94 -18.09 -12.75 24.41
N ASP A 95 -19.20 -12.20 23.89
CA ASP A 95 -20.31 -13.02 23.41
C ASP A 95 -20.24 -13.27 21.89
N TRP A 96 -19.45 -12.47 21.16
CA TRP A 96 -19.31 -12.60 19.69
C TRP A 96 -17.87 -12.84 19.24
N ALA A 97 -16.95 -11.90 19.42
CA ALA A 97 -15.61 -11.99 18.83
C ALA A 97 -14.79 -13.19 19.35
N ILE A 98 -14.74 -13.38 20.68
CA ILE A 98 -13.99 -14.49 21.30
C ILE A 98 -14.51 -15.86 20.84
N PRO A 99 -15.82 -16.19 20.94
CA PRO A 99 -16.33 -17.47 20.47
C PRO A 99 -16.01 -17.77 19.01
N ILE A 100 -16.00 -16.75 18.14
CA ILE A 100 -15.69 -16.90 16.73
C ILE A 100 -14.20 -17.18 16.52
N HIS A 101 -13.32 -16.52 17.29
CA HIS A 101 -11.90 -16.85 17.29
C HIS A 101 -11.64 -18.27 17.81
N GLU A 102 -12.33 -18.70 18.86
CA GLU A 102 -12.21 -20.06 19.42
C GLU A 102 -12.68 -21.14 18.45
N ALA A 103 -13.75 -20.87 17.69
CA ALA A 103 -14.24 -21.78 16.66
C ALA A 103 -13.30 -21.93 15.46
N HIS A 104 -12.32 -21.03 15.30
CA HIS A 104 -11.35 -21.12 14.22
C HIS A 104 -10.27 -22.16 14.54
N THR A 105 -10.45 -23.39 14.06
CA THR A 105 -9.44 -24.44 14.11
C THR A 105 -8.54 -24.37 12.88
N SER A 106 -7.23 -24.22 13.09
CA SER A 106 -6.18 -24.30 12.07
C SER A 106 -6.01 -25.71 11.50
#